data_AF-A0A965D0B8-F1
#
_entry.id   AF-A0A965D0B8-F1
#
_cell.length_a   1.000
_cell.length_b   1.000
_cell.length_c   1.000
_cell.angle_alpha   90.00
_cell.angle_beta   90.00
_cell.angle_gamma   90.00
#
_symmetry.space_group_name_H-M   'P 1'
#
loop_
_entity.id
_entity.type
_entity.pdbx_description
1 polymer ?
#
loop_
_entity_poly.entity_id
_entity_poly.type
_entity_poly.pdbx_seq_one_letter_code
_entity_poly.pdbx_strand_id
1 'polypeptide(L)'
;MSTQTIESVLNETRTFAPDTAFVKQATISGMAAYEALCAEADKDFTGFWAKLAREHVLWQKPFTQILDESNAPFFKWFADGKLNASYNCLDRHLQTQPEKTAIIFEA
;
A
#
# COMPACT_ATOMS: atom_id res chain seq x y z
N MET A 1 -18.20 -33.59 34.93
CA MET A 1 -18.60 -32.19 34.67
C MET A 1 -17.49 -31.27 35.18
N SER A 2 -16.61 -30.81 34.30
CA SER A 2 -15.70 -29.69 34.59
C SER A 2 -15.13 -29.18 33.27
N THR A 3 -15.90 -28.33 32.59
CA THR A 3 -15.37 -27.43 31.58
C THR A 3 -14.74 -26.25 32.31
N GLN A 4 -13.43 -26.23 32.44
CA GLN A 4 -12.72 -25.01 32.86
C GLN A 4 -12.77 -24.04 31.67
N THR A 5 -13.78 -23.18 31.68
CA THR A 5 -13.86 -22.00 30.82
C THR A 5 -12.78 -21.03 31.28
N ILE A 6 -11.77 -20.78 30.44
CA ILE A 6 -10.88 -19.64 30.67
C ILE A 6 -11.72 -18.39 30.37
N GLU A 7 -12.27 -17.76 31.40
CA GLU A 7 -12.91 -16.44 31.28
C GLU A 7 -11.84 -15.36 31.39
N SER A 8 -11.50 -14.74 30.26
CA SER A 8 -10.69 -13.52 30.21
C SER A 8 -11.59 -12.33 30.56
N VAL A 9 -11.62 -11.94 31.84
CA VAL A 9 -12.48 -10.85 32.37
C VAL A 9 -11.91 -9.44 32.09
N LEU A 10 -10.71 -9.32 31.50
CA LEU A 10 -10.09 -8.03 31.17
C LEU A 10 -10.32 -7.67 29.71
N ASN A 11 -11.38 -6.90 29.44
CA ASN A 11 -11.51 -6.14 28.20
C ASN A 11 -10.63 -4.89 28.31
N GLU A 12 -9.44 -4.95 27.71
CA GLU A 12 -8.53 -3.83 27.62
C GLU A 12 -8.99 -2.83 26.54
N THR A 13 -9.41 -1.63 26.94
CA THR A 13 -9.95 -0.59 26.06
C THR A 13 -9.02 0.62 25.90
N ARG A 14 -7.84 0.61 26.52
CA ARG A 14 -6.89 1.72 26.41
C ARG A 14 -6.43 1.89 24.97
N THR A 15 -6.52 3.11 24.47
CA THR A 15 -5.95 3.54 23.20
C THR A 15 -4.67 4.33 23.48
N PHE A 16 -3.65 4.08 22.66
CA PHE A 16 -2.36 4.77 22.77
C PHE A 16 -2.14 5.55 21.49
N ALA A 17 -2.27 6.87 21.58
CA ALA A 17 -2.00 7.74 20.45
C ALA A 17 -0.50 7.74 20.14
N PRO A 18 -0.10 7.75 18.86
CA PRO A 18 1.29 7.97 18.49
C PRO A 18 1.76 9.36 18.93
N ASP A 19 3.06 9.50 19.15
CA ASP A 19 3.65 10.80 19.47
C ASP A 19 3.43 11.82 18.33
N THR A 20 3.22 13.08 18.69
CA THR A 20 2.89 14.13 17.72
C THR A 20 4.03 14.42 16.73
N ALA A 21 5.29 14.25 17.13
CA ALA A 21 6.42 14.40 16.22
C ALA A 21 6.43 13.26 15.19
N PHE A 22 6.09 12.04 15.62
CA PHE A 22 5.96 10.90 14.72
C PHE A 22 4.82 11.09 13.71
N VAL A 23 3.66 11.59 14.16
CA VAL A 23 2.50 11.84 13.27
C VAL A 23 2.86 12.83 12.16
N LYS A 24 3.62 13.89 12.48
CA LYS A 24 4.00 14.94 11.51
C LYS A 24 4.91 14.45 10.38
N GLN A 25 5.74 13.43 10.64
CA GLN A 25 6.67 12.86 9.65
C GLN A 25 6.09 11.64 8.91
N ALA A 26 4.93 11.15 9.33
CA ALA A 26 4.30 9.98 8.72
C ALA A 26 3.75 10.33 7.34
N THR A 27 3.86 9.38 6.39
CA THR A 27 3.26 9.49 5.05
C THR A 27 1.77 9.81 5.11
N ILE A 28 1.06 9.23 6.08
CA ILE A 28 -0.34 9.54 6.39
C ILE A 28 -0.38 10.16 7.78
N SER A 29 -0.50 11.48 7.83
CA SER A 29 -0.33 12.25 9.06
C SER A 29 -1.61 12.28 9.92
N GLY A 30 -1.92 11.14 10.54
CA GLY A 30 -3.01 11.01 11.52
C GLY A 30 -4.36 10.62 10.93
N MET A 31 -5.36 10.48 11.81
CA MET A 31 -6.66 9.89 11.47
C MET A 31 -7.43 10.68 10.40
N ALA A 32 -7.39 12.02 10.45
CA ALA A 32 -8.07 12.83 9.44
C ALA A 32 -7.51 12.60 8.02
N ALA A 33 -6.19 12.47 7.88
CA ALA A 33 -5.56 12.17 6.59
C ALA A 33 -5.88 10.75 6.11
N TYR A 34 -5.92 9.78 7.03
CA TYR A 34 -6.31 8.41 6.74
C TYR A 34 -7.78 8.32 6.29
N GLU A 35 -8.71 8.94 7.02
CA GLU A 35 -10.13 8.95 6.70
C GLU A 35 -10.39 9.61 5.34
N ALA A 36 -9.68 10.69 5.03
CA ALA A 36 -9.75 11.33 3.72
C ALA A 36 -9.26 10.40 2.59
N LEU A 37 -8.17 9.65 2.82
CA LEU A 37 -7.65 8.68 1.87
C LEU A 37 -8.64 7.53 1.62
N CYS A 38 -9.25 7.01 2.69
CA CYS A 38 -10.31 6.00 2.59
C CYS A 38 -11.52 6.53 1.83
N ALA A 39 -11.97 7.74 2.14
CA ALA A 39 -13.09 8.35 1.43
C ALA A 39 -12.80 8.59 -0.06
N GLU A 40 -11.55 8.90 -0.44
CA GLU A 40 -11.14 8.97 -1.86
C GLU A 40 -11.27 7.59 -2.53
N ALA A 41 -10.78 6.54 -1.89
CA ALA A 41 -10.85 5.17 -2.40
C ALA A 41 -12.29 4.63 -2.47
N ASP A 42 -13.13 4.92 -1.48
CA ASP A 42 -14.55 4.50 -1.48
C ASP A 42 -15.36 5.19 -2.57
N LYS A 43 -15.01 6.45 -2.89
CA LYS A 43 -15.70 7.23 -3.91
C LYS A 43 -15.36 6.80 -5.33
N ASP A 44 -14.09 6.52 -5.60
CA ASP A 44 -13.63 6.00 -6.90
C ASP A 44 -12.44 5.06 -6.70
N PHE A 45 -12.75 3.80 -6.41
CA PHE A 45 -11.77 2.76 -6.14
C PHE A 45 -10.82 2.53 -7.32
N THR A 46 -11.34 2.52 -8.55
CA THR A 46 -10.51 2.29 -9.74
C THR A 46 -9.61 3.50 -10.04
N GLY A 47 -10.13 4.72 -9.99
CA GLY A 47 -9.34 5.94 -10.17
C GLY A 47 -8.27 6.11 -9.10
N PHE A 48 -8.59 5.78 -7.85
CA PHE A 48 -7.64 5.77 -6.73
C PHE A 48 -6.43 4.88 -7.03
N TRP A 49 -6.66 3.62 -7.39
CA TRP A 49 -5.57 2.69 -7.73
C TRP A 49 -4.82 3.08 -9.00
N ALA A 50 -5.52 3.62 -10.00
CA ALA A 50 -4.88 4.07 -11.23
C ALA A 50 -3.94 5.27 -11.00
N LYS A 51 -4.28 6.18 -10.09
CA LYS A 51 -3.43 7.29 -9.67
C LYS A 51 -2.15 6.76 -9.02
N LEU A 52 -2.29 5.92 -7.98
CA LEU A 52 -1.14 5.34 -7.26
C LEU A 52 -0.24 4.49 -8.16
N ALA A 53 -0.83 3.71 -9.07
CA ALA A 53 -0.07 2.89 -10.01
C ALA A 53 0.77 3.73 -10.98
N ARG A 54 0.31 4.92 -11.37
CA ARG A 54 1.09 5.84 -12.23
C ARG A 54 2.15 6.62 -11.45
N GLU A 55 1.89 6.91 -10.18
CA GLU A 55 2.81 7.66 -9.32
C GLU A 55 3.99 6.81 -8.84
N HIS A 56 3.74 5.55 -8.44
CA HIS A 56 4.74 4.74 -7.74
C HIS A 56 5.41 3.67 -8.61
N VAL A 57 4.81 3.31 -9.74
CA VAL A 57 5.33 2.27 -10.64
C VAL A 57 5.67 2.89 -12.00
N LEU A 58 6.86 2.60 -12.49
CA LEU A 58 7.27 2.96 -13.83
C LEU A 58 6.78 1.90 -14.83
N TRP A 59 5.98 2.38 -15.78
CA TRP A 59 5.43 1.59 -16.86
C TRP A 59 6.23 1.82 -18.14
N GLN A 60 6.70 0.73 -18.75
CA GLN A 60 7.28 0.78 -20.08
C GLN A 60 6.21 1.10 -21.14
N LYS A 61 5.02 0.51 -20.99
CA LYS A 61 3.82 0.88 -21.74
C LYS A 61 2.75 1.29 -20.74
N PRO A 62 2.27 2.54 -20.76
CA PRO A 62 1.16 2.98 -19.91
C PRO A 62 -0.09 2.12 -20.16
N PHE A 63 -0.82 1.81 -19.08
CA PHE A 63 -2.11 1.13 -19.17
C PHE A 63 -3.23 2.12 -19.49
N THR A 64 -4.27 1.63 -20.16
CA THR A 64 -5.51 2.37 -20.42
C THR A 64 -6.69 1.74 -19.70
N GLN A 65 -6.68 0.42 -19.52
CA GLN A 65 -7.70 -0.31 -18.76
C GLN A 65 -7.24 -0.46 -17.31
N ILE A 66 -8.02 0.06 -16.36
CA ILE A 66 -7.67 0.00 -14.93
C ILE A 66 -7.96 -1.38 -14.36
N LEU A 67 -9.21 -1.83 -14.50
CA LEU A 67 -9.72 -3.08 -13.96
C LEU A 67 -10.66 -3.71 -14.99
N ASP A 68 -10.45 -5.00 -15.28
CA ASP A 68 -11.36 -5.88 -16.01
C ASP A 68 -12.01 -6.85 -15.02
N GLU A 69 -13.33 -6.71 -14.84
CA GLU A 69 -14.16 -7.57 -13.98
C GLU A 69 -15.10 -8.47 -14.79
N SER A 70 -15.03 -8.40 -16.13
CA SER A 70 -15.98 -9.09 -17.03
C SER A 70 -15.96 -10.62 -16.89
N ASN A 71 -14.87 -11.18 -16.35
CA ASN A 71 -14.67 -12.62 -16.15
C ASN A 71 -14.40 -12.96 -14.68
N ALA A 72 -15.15 -12.36 -13.74
CA ALA A 72 -15.05 -12.70 -12.32
C ALA A 72 -15.15 -14.23 -12.08
N PRO A 73 -14.29 -14.85 -11.23
CA PRO A 73 -13.35 -14.23 -10.29
C PRO A 73 -11.95 -13.93 -10.87
N PHE A 74 -11.74 -14.00 -12.18
CA PHE A 74 -10.46 -13.73 -12.84
C PHE A 74 -10.27 -12.23 -13.16
N PHE A 75 -10.18 -11.42 -12.12
CA PHE A 75 -9.95 -9.98 -12.23
C PHE A 75 -8.59 -9.69 -12.86
N LYS A 76 -8.53 -8.70 -13.76
CA LYS A 76 -7.25 -8.23 -14.34
C LYS A 76 -7.08 -6.75 -14.10
N TRP A 77 -5.98 -6.40 -13.44
CA TRP A 77 -5.57 -5.02 -13.23
C TRP A 77 -4.54 -4.60 -14.26
N PHE A 78 -4.73 -3.42 -14.86
CA PHE A 78 -3.75 -2.81 -15.76
C PHE A 78 -3.32 -3.71 -16.94
N ALA A 79 -4.24 -4.53 -17.45
CA ALA A 79 -3.95 -5.68 -18.30
C ALA A 79 -3.24 -5.33 -19.62
N ASP A 80 -3.43 -4.11 -20.11
CA ASP A 80 -2.82 -3.61 -21.34
C ASP A 80 -1.49 -2.85 -21.12
N GLY A 81 -1.10 -2.64 -19.86
CA GLY A 81 0.15 -2.05 -19.44
C GLY A 81 1.32 -3.04 -19.49
N LYS A 82 2.54 -2.51 -19.60
CA LYS A 82 3.78 -3.31 -19.52
C LYS A 82 4.76 -2.67 -18.58
N LEU A 83 5.36 -3.48 -17.71
CA LEU A 83 6.42 -3.07 -16.78
C LEU A 83 7.49 -4.16 -16.68
N ASN A 84 8.62 -3.81 -16.10
CA ASN A 84 9.63 -4.76 -15.67
C ASN A 84 9.89 -4.57 -14.17
N ALA A 85 9.86 -5.67 -13.41
CA ALA A 85 10.04 -5.64 -11.96
C ALA A 85 11.46 -5.23 -11.58
N SER A 86 12.48 -5.83 -12.20
CA SER A 86 13.88 -5.48 -11.98
C SER A 86 14.15 -4.01 -12.29
N TYR A 87 13.58 -3.47 -13.38
CA TYR A 87 13.73 -2.04 -13.70
C TYR A 87 13.17 -1.12 -12.60
N ASN A 88 12.02 -1.48 -12.03
CA ASN A 88 11.42 -0.74 -10.92
C ASN A 88 12.21 -0.91 -9.61
N CYS A 89 12.85 -2.05 -9.38
CA CYS A 89 13.57 -2.32 -8.14
C CYS A 89 15.04 -1.89 -8.17
N LEU A 90 15.66 -1.83 -9.34
CA LEU A 90 17.11 -1.62 -9.51
C LEU A 90 17.39 -0.44 -10.45
N ASP A 91 17.09 -0.59 -11.75
CA ASP A 91 17.56 0.31 -12.81
C ASP A 91 17.15 1.76 -12.58
N ARG A 92 15.89 2.02 -12.20
CA ARG A 92 15.42 3.40 -11.94
C ARG A 92 16.15 4.07 -10.78
N HIS A 93 16.60 3.29 -9.80
CA HIS A 93 17.31 3.79 -8.64
C HIS A 93 18.78 4.02 -8.94
N LEU A 94 19.41 3.19 -9.78
CA LEU A 94 20.79 3.39 -10.23
C LEU A 94 20.99 4.74 -10.95
N GLN A 95 19.95 5.27 -11.60
CA GLN A 95 20.02 6.58 -12.28
C GLN A 95 20.16 7.78 -11.34
N THR A 96 19.68 7.68 -10.10
CA THR A 96 19.59 8.82 -9.16
C THR A 96 20.37 8.60 -7.87
N GLN A 97 20.55 7.36 -7.45
CA GLN A 97 21.16 6.98 -6.17
C GLN A 97 21.97 5.67 -6.30
N PRO A 98 22.98 5.60 -7.20
CA PRO A 98 23.72 4.37 -7.52
C PRO A 98 24.48 3.77 -6.33
N GLU A 99 24.98 4.62 -5.43
CA GLU A 99 25.77 4.19 -4.27
C GLU A 99 24.91 3.91 -3.02
N LYS A 100 23.58 4.02 -3.11
CA LYS A 100 22.70 3.75 -1.97
C LYS A 100 22.64 2.25 -1.73
N THR A 101 23.00 1.83 -0.52
CA THR A 101 22.91 0.43 -0.09
C THR A 101 21.51 -0.13 -0.33
N ALA A 102 21.41 -1.13 -1.22
CA ALA A 102 20.16 -1.81 -1.54
C ALA A 102 19.90 -3.03 -0.64
N ILE A 103 20.97 -3.73 -0.25
CA ILE A 103 20.92 -4.94 0.58
C ILE A 103 21.93 -4.77 1.71
N ILE A 104 21.45 -4.86 2.95
CA ILE A 104 22.28 -5.07 4.15
C ILE A 104 22.27 -6.58 4.39
N PHE A 105 23.40 -7.24 4.15
CA PHE A 105 23.55 -8.66 4.38
C PHE A 105 24.22 -8.88 5.74
N GLU A 106 23.46 -9.42 6.70
CA GLU A 106 23.97 -9.85 8.01
C GLU A 106 24.04 -11.39 8.04
N ALA A 107 25.18 -11.92 8.49
CA ALA A 107 25.51 -13.34 8.52
C ALA A 107 25.81 -13.82 9.94
#